data_AF-A0A8T3LEX8-F1
#
_entry.id   AF-A0A8T3LEX8-F1
#
_cell.length_a   1.000
_cell.length_b   1.000
_cell.length_c   1.000
_cell.angle_alpha   90.00
_cell.angle_beta   90.00
_cell.angle_gamma   90.00
#
_symmetry.space_group_name_H-M   'P 1'
#
loop_
_entity.id
_entity.type
_entity.pdbx_description
1 polymer ?
#
loop_
_entity_poly.entity_id
_entity_poly.type
_entity_poly.pdbx_seq_one_letter_code
_entity_poly.pdbx_strand_id
1 'polypeptide(L)' 'SWTGTATSYNDSAIETDVPGFGIELQHDGQRFKLNEPLSINATDFSQKSKLEAVPVKAADAVLTDTNFSAYATLRVDYQ' A
#
# COMPACT_ATOMS: atom_id res chain seq x y z
N SER A 1 3.43 -8.26 -7.24
CA SER A 1 2.41 -7.20 -7.26
C SER A 1 1.57 -7.30 -6.00
N TRP A 2 0.66 -6.37 -5.75
CA TRP A 2 -0.26 -6.46 -4.61
C TRP A 2 -1.65 -5.96 -4.98
N THR A 3 -2.66 -6.42 -4.26
CA THR A 3 -4.08 -6.13 -4.55
C THR A 3 -4.84 -5.78 -3.29
N GLY A 4 -5.89 -4.97 -3.44
CA GLY A 4 -6.85 -4.60 -2.40
C GLY A 4 -7.90 -3.66 -2.97
N THR A 5 -8.81 -3.17 -2.13
CA THR A 5 -9.79 -2.15 -2.53
C THR A 5 -9.11 -0.80 -2.60
N ALA A 6 -8.87 -0.27 -3.80
CA ALA A 6 -8.17 0.97 -4.00
C ALA A 6 -8.96 2.18 -3.47
N THR A 7 -8.26 3.16 -2.89
CA THR A 7 -8.88 4.46 -2.63
C THR A 7 -9.13 5.23 -3.94
N SER A 8 -10.12 6.11 -3.95
CA SER A 8 -10.42 6.98 -5.11
C SER A 8 -9.41 8.12 -5.32
N TYR A 9 -8.57 8.42 -4.31
CA TYR A 9 -7.70 9.60 -4.28
C TYR A 9 -6.20 9.26 -4.31
N ASN A 10 -5.83 7.98 -4.22
CA ASN A 10 -4.45 7.52 -4.25
C ASN A 10 -4.36 6.11 -4.86
N ASP A 11 -3.74 6.00 -6.04
CA ASP A 11 -3.59 4.76 -6.81
C ASP A 11 -2.62 3.73 -6.19
N SER A 12 -1.96 4.12 -5.11
CA SER A 12 -1.02 3.31 -4.34
C SER A 12 -1.54 3.03 -2.94
N ALA A 13 -2.80 3.35 -2.65
CA ALA A 13 -3.43 3.13 -1.34
C ALA A 13 -4.71 2.30 -1.41
N ILE A 14 -4.94 1.53 -0.36
CA ILE A 14 -6.19 0.82 -0.12
C ILE A 14 -7.07 1.54 0.89
N GLU A 15 -8.37 1.33 0.76
CA GLU A 15 -9.37 1.79 1.71
C GLU A 15 -9.19 1.11 3.07
N THR A 16 -9.40 1.89 4.13
CA THR A 16 -9.68 1.36 5.47
C THR A 16 -11.20 1.26 5.66
N ASP A 17 -11.63 0.73 6.80
CA ASP A 17 -13.01 0.85 7.30
C ASP A 17 -13.40 2.28 7.72
N VAL A 18 -12.47 3.24 7.69
CA VAL A 18 -12.73 4.66 7.96
C VAL A 18 -12.80 5.45 6.62
N PRO A 19 -13.96 6.05 6.28
CA PRO A 19 -14.10 6.79 5.03
C PRO A 19 -13.09 7.93 4.88
N GLY A 20 -12.47 8.02 3.70
CA GLY A 20 -11.47 9.05 3.40
C GLY A 20 -10.12 8.83 4.09
N PHE A 21 -9.93 7.70 4.77
CA PHE A 21 -8.65 7.26 5.31
C PHE A 21 -8.20 5.95 4.65
N GLY A 22 -6.94 5.91 4.27
CA GLY A 22 -6.36 4.83 3.49
C GLY A 22 -4.95 4.51 3.93
N ILE A 23 -4.44 3.38 3.45
CA ILE A 23 -3.07 2.94 3.69
C ILE A 23 -2.36 2.83 2.34
N GLU A 24 -1.38 3.70 2.12
CA GLU A 24 -0.47 3.65 0.98
C GLU A 24 0.61 2.60 1.22
N LEU A 25 0.89 1.77 0.22
CA LEU A 25 2.04 0.87 0.26
C LEU A 25 3.21 1.54 -0.45
N GLN A 26 4.35 1.59 0.22
CA GLN A 26 5.61 2.05 -0.34
C GLN A 26 6.62 0.91 -0.40
N HIS A 27 7.46 0.94 -1.43
CA HIS A 27 8.66 0.13 -1.57
C HIS A 27 9.87 1.07 -1.57
N ASP A 28 10.76 0.90 -0.59
CA ASP A 28 11.96 1.73 -0.39
C ASP A 28 11.66 3.25 -0.43
N GLY A 29 10.57 3.67 0.24
CA GLY A 29 10.11 5.07 0.30
C GLY A 29 9.43 5.60 -0.97
N GLN A 30 9.27 4.77 -2.02
CA GLN A 30 8.55 5.11 -3.24
C GLN A 30 7.18 4.44 -3.28
N ARG A 31 6.21 5.09 -3.93
CA ARG A 31 4.85 4.54 -4.07
C ARG A 31 4.86 3.22 -4.84
N PHE A 32 4.32 2.17 -4.22
CA PHE A 32 4.12 0.88 -4.87
C PHE A 32 2.67 0.77 -5.33
N LYS A 33 2.41 1.03 -6.62
CA LYS A 33 1.05 1.08 -7.17
C LYS A 33 0.33 -0.26 -7.09
N LEU A 34 -0.99 -0.23 -6.87
CA LEU A 34 -1.80 -1.45 -6.85
C LEU A 34 -1.77 -2.15 -8.20
N ASN A 35 -1.79 -3.48 -8.17
CA ASN A 35 -1.76 -4.38 -9.33
C ASN A 35 -0.50 -4.26 -10.20
N GLU A 36 0.45 -3.40 -9.85
CA GLU A 36 1.71 -3.27 -10.58
C GLU A 36 2.73 -4.27 -10.03
N PRO A 37 3.41 -5.06 -10.87
CA PRO A 37 4.48 -5.95 -10.42
C PRO A 37 5.76 -5.15 -10.15
N LEU A 38 6.36 -5.41 -9.00
CA LEU A 38 7.72 -4.98 -8.68
C LEU A 38 8.67 -6.15 -8.95
N SER A 39 9.72 -5.91 -9.72
CA SER A 39 10.81 -6.89 -9.88
C SER A 39 11.75 -6.80 -8.68
N ILE A 40 11.94 -7.92 -8.00
CA ILE A 40 12.87 -8.02 -6.87
C ILE A 40 13.95 -9.05 -7.20
N ASN A 41 15.20 -8.76 -6.83
CA ASN A 41 16.27 -9.73 -6.92
C ASN A 41 16.18 -10.69 -5.73
N ALA A 42 15.62 -11.89 -5.94
CA ALA A 42 15.45 -12.89 -4.88
C ALA A 42 16.75 -13.64 -4.51
N THR A 43 17.88 -13.35 -5.18
CA THR A 43 19.17 -13.99 -4.94
C THR A 43 20.18 -13.10 -4.21
N ASP A 44 19.93 -11.79 -4.16
CA ASP A 44 20.76 -10.82 -3.46
C ASP A 44 20.00 -10.20 -2.27
N PHE A 45 20.29 -10.71 -1.08
CA PHE A 45 19.72 -10.22 0.18
C PHE A 45 20.54 -9.10 0.84
N SER A 46 21.57 -8.58 0.18
CA SER A 46 22.38 -7.47 0.72
C SER A 46 21.58 -6.17 0.79
N GLN A 47 20.61 -6.00 -0.11
CA GLN A 47 19.59 -4.95 -0.08
C GLN A 47 18.22 -5.56 0.22
N LYS A 48 17.84 -5.56 1.50
CA LYS A 48 16.49 -5.98 1.89
C LYS A 48 15.48 -4.93 1.41
N SER A 49 14.66 -5.27 0.43
CA SER A 49 13.51 -4.44 0.03
C SER A 49 12.62 -4.19 1.24
N LYS A 50 12.37 -2.91 1.54
CA LYS A 50 11.50 -2.48 2.63
C LYS A 50 10.11 -2.19 2.08
N LEU A 51 9.10 -2.77 2.71
CA LEU A 51 7.71 -2.40 2.50
C LEU A 51 7.20 -1.59 3.69
N GLU A 52 6.54 -0.47 3.40
CA GLU A 52 6.04 0.46 4.40
C GLU A 52 4.55 0.74 4.17
N ALA A 53 3.76 0.64 5.23
CA ALA A 53 2.36 1.01 5.25
C ALA A 53 2.23 2.44 5.78
N VAL A 54 1.89 3.37 4.90
CA VAL A 54 1.84 4.81 5.21
C VAL A 54 0.39 5.29 5.25
N PRO A 55 -0.09 5.79 6.40
CA PRO A 55 -1.41 6.40 6.51
C PRO A 55 -1.57 7.59 5.57
N VAL A 56 -2.66 7.63 4.80
CA VAL A 56 -3.01 8.73 3.90
C VAL A 56 -4.48 9.10 4.05
N LYS A 57 -4.82 10.38 3.85
CA LYS A 57 -6.20 10.85 3.89
C LYS A 57 -6.59 11.57 2.60
N ALA A 58 -7.86 11.52 2.23
CA ALA A 58 -8.38 12.39 1.19
C ALA A 58 -8.22 13.86 1.61
N ALA A 59 -8.05 14.75 0.64
CA ALA A 59 -7.77 16.17 0.90
C ALA A 59 -8.87 16.82 1.75
N ASP A 60 -10.12 16.50 1.45
CA ASP A 60 -11.36 16.99 2.06
C ASP A 60 -11.85 16.14 3.24
N ALA A 61 -11.23 14.98 3.52
CA ALA A 61 -11.62 14.13 4.64
C ALA A 61 -11.28 14.77 5.99
N VAL A 62 -12.28 14.76 6.88
CA VAL A 62 -12.15 15.05 8.31
C VAL A 62 -12.20 13.72 9.05
N LEU A 63 -11.08 13.35 9.68
CA LEU A 63 -10.95 12.09 10.39
C LEU A 63 -11.29 12.28 11.87
N THR A 64 -12.01 11.33 12.43
CA THR A 64 -12.25 11.21 13.87
C THR A 64 -11.30 10.18 14.47
N ASP A 65 -10.97 10.34 15.75
CA ASP A 65 -10.18 9.35 16.47
C ASP A 65 -10.97 8.03 16.60
N THR A 66 -10.46 6.98 15.97
CA THR A 66 -11.04 5.63 15.99
C THR A 66 -9.99 4.60 15.58
N ASN A 67 -10.23 3.36 15.96
CA ASN A 67 -9.52 2.23 15.37
C ASN A 67 -9.91 2.07 13.90
N PHE A 68 -8.99 1.53 13.12
CA PHE A 68 -9.21 1.21 11.72
C PHE A 68 -8.55 -0.11 11.33
N SER A 69 -9.01 -0.70 10.23
CA SER A 69 -8.46 -1.91 9.63
C SER A 69 -8.39 -1.80 8.11
N ALA A 70 -7.39 -2.45 7.51
CA ALA A 70 -7.22 -2.53 6.07
C ALA A 70 -6.52 -3.85 5.70
N TYR A 71 -6.85 -4.39 4.54
CA TYR A 71 -6.34 -5.67 4.07
C TYR A 71 -5.81 -5.57 2.64
N ALA A 72 -4.59 -6.04 2.43
CA ALA A 72 -3.96 -6.18 1.13
C ALA A 72 -3.45 -7.62 0.95
N THR A 73 -3.43 -8.09 -0.29
CA THR A 73 -2.79 -9.36 -0.65
C THR A 73 -1.53 -9.08 -1.45
N LEU A 74 -0.39 -9.57 -0.96
CA LEU A 74 0.88 -9.55 -1.70
C LEU A 74 1.00 -10.84 -2.51
N ARG A 75 1.26 -10.71 -3.81
CA ARG A 75 1.50 -11.83 -4.72
C ARG A 75 2.95 -11.81 -5.20
N VAL A 76 3.60 -12.96 -5.07
CA VAL A 76 4.93 -13.24 -5.59
C VAL A 76 4.80 -14.23 -6.74
N ASP A 77 5.31 -13.85 -7.91
CA ASP A 77 5.39 -14.72 -9.08
C ASP A 77 6.87 -15.05 -9.33
N TYR A 78 7.17 -16.33 -9.57
CA TYR A 78 8.51 -16.79 -9.92
C TYR A 78 8.67 -16.81 -11.45
N GLN A 79 9.79 -16.26 -11.93
CA GLN A 79 10.17 -16.24 -13.34
C GLN A 79 11.27 -17.25 -13.62
#